data_AF-A0A0F9NEN9-F1
#
_entry.id   AF-A0A0F9NEN9-F1
#
_cell.length_a   1.000
_cell.length_b   1.000
_cell.length_c   1.000
_cell.angle_alpha   90.00
_cell.angle_beta   90.00
_cell.angle_gamma   90.00
#
_symmetry.space_group_name_H-M   'P 1'
#
loop_
_entity.id
_entity.type
_entity.pdbx_description
1 polymer ?
#
loop_
_entity_poly.entity_id
_entity_poly.type
_entity_poly.pdbx_seq_one_letter_code
_entity_poly.pdbx_strand_id
1 'polypeptide(L)'
;MKKFKIDLSKYAVTVKVNKRNDKGGIELVTEEIVYPIKDNLHQWLRLPGIFKDGVQIVDACDLAKQIRDAGDDIVLDEHEMGLLKTAMNKLIAQEPDPRTGAQALGGTIHEECIRRIFKAEEVS
;
A
#
# COMPACT_ATOMS: atom_id res chain seq x y z
N MET A 1 0.16 9.75 -24.09
CA MET A 1 0.22 8.62 -23.15
C MET A 1 -0.56 9.04 -21.93
N LYS A 2 -1.46 8.20 -21.42
CA LYS A 2 -2.28 8.56 -20.25
C LYS A 2 -1.39 8.71 -19.03
N LYS A 3 -1.73 9.66 -18.16
CA LYS A 3 -1.08 9.85 -16.86
C LYS A 3 -2.13 9.81 -15.76
N PHE A 4 -1.71 9.40 -14.57
CA PHE A 4 -2.59 9.20 -13.43
C PHE A 4 -2.02 9.90 -12.22
N LYS A 5 -2.79 10.82 -11.64
CA LYS A 5 -2.41 11.48 -10.39
C LYS A 5 -2.89 10.64 -9.20
N ILE A 6 -1.98 10.34 -8.29
CA ILE A 6 -2.24 9.64 -7.03
C ILE A 6 -1.96 10.59 -5.88
N ASP A 7 -2.92 10.70 -4.96
CA ASP A 7 -2.79 11.40 -3.70
C ASP A 7 -2.05 10.53 -2.65
N LEU A 8 -0.87 11.00 -2.24
CA LEU A 8 -0.01 10.39 -1.22
C LEU A 8 -0.04 11.15 0.11
N SER A 9 -0.93 12.15 0.25
CA SER A 9 -1.09 12.92 1.48
C SER A 9 -1.39 12.02 2.68
N LYS A 10 -0.89 12.43 3.85
CA LYS A 10 -1.10 11.71 5.12
C LYS A 10 -2.59 11.70 5.48
N TYR A 11 -3.07 10.57 5.95
CA TYR A 11 -4.38 10.42 6.57
C TYR A 11 -4.31 9.48 7.77
N ALA A 12 -5.23 9.65 8.70
CA ALA A 12 -5.33 8.79 9.87
C ALA A 12 -6.29 7.62 9.61
N VAL A 13 -5.99 6.48 10.21
CA VAL A 13 -6.88 5.31 10.25
C VAL A 13 -7.05 4.84 11.68
N THR A 14 -8.25 4.37 11.98
CA THR A 14 -8.58 3.82 13.28
C THR A 14 -8.22 2.33 13.32
N VAL A 15 -7.36 1.94 14.26
CA VAL A 15 -6.90 0.56 14.46
C VAL A 15 -7.24 0.08 15.87
N LYS A 16 -7.38 -1.24 16.03
CA LYS A 16 -7.49 -1.88 17.34
C LYS A 16 -6.12 -2.45 17.72
N VAL A 17 -5.56 -2.01 18.83
CA VAL A 17 -4.24 -2.45 19.33
C VAL A 17 -4.37 -3.03 20.72
N ASN A 18 -3.60 -4.09 20.96
CA ASN A 18 -3.47 -4.70 22.27
C ASN A 18 -2.47 -3.87 23.08
N LYS A 19 -2.94 -3.16 24.12
CA LYS A 19 -2.09 -2.42 25.05
C LYS A 19 -2.11 -3.05 26.43
N ARG A 20 -1.00 -2.91 27.15
CA ARG A 20 -0.90 -3.37 28.54
C ARG A 20 -1.52 -2.31 29.44
N ASN A 21 -2.50 -2.70 30.25
CA ASN A 21 -3.11 -1.80 31.23
C ASN A 21 -2.27 -1.71 32.53
N ASP A 22 -2.62 -0.75 33.38
CA ASP A 22 -1.96 -0.52 34.67
C ASP A 22 -2.04 -1.70 35.64
N LYS A 23 -2.96 -2.64 35.39
CA LYS A 23 -3.14 -3.87 36.16
C LYS A 23 -2.33 -5.05 35.62
N GLY A 24 -1.50 -4.81 34.60
CA GLY A 24 -0.62 -5.81 33.99
C GLY A 24 -1.28 -6.73 32.95
N GLY A 25 -2.58 -6.56 32.68
CA GLY A 25 -3.34 -7.30 31.66
C GLY A 25 -3.28 -6.65 30.28
N ILE A 26 -3.74 -7.37 29.24
CA ILE A 26 -3.87 -6.85 27.87
C ILE A 26 -5.30 -6.38 27.65
N GLU A 27 -5.47 -5.15 27.18
CA GLU A 27 -6.75 -4.59 26.74
C GLU A 27 -6.69 -4.20 25.26
N LEU A 28 -7.81 -4.38 24.57
CA LEU A 28 -7.96 -3.98 23.18
C LEU A 28 -8.47 -2.53 23.15
N VAL A 29 -7.61 -1.61 22.77
CA VAL A 29 -7.95 -0.18 22.66
C VAL A 29 -8.01 0.25 21.20
N THR A 30 -8.77 1.30 20.95
CA THR A 30 -8.90 1.92 19.64
C THR A 30 -8.02 3.15 19.56
N GLU A 31 -7.17 3.20 18.53
CA GLU A 31 -6.22 4.29 18.31
C GLU A 31 -6.25 4.78 16.88
N GLU A 32 -5.98 6.07 16.69
CA GLU A 32 -5.72 6.64 15.39
C GLU A 32 -4.23 6.63 15.11
N ILE A 33 -3.85 6.02 13.98
CA ILE A 33 -2.47 6.03 13.49
C ILE A 33 -2.43 6.71 12.13
N VAL A 34 -1.32 7.37 11.82
CA VAL A 34 -1.08 7.86 10.46
C VAL A 34 -0.79 6.67 9.56
N TYR A 35 -1.60 6.50 8.51
CA TYR A 35 -1.42 5.40 7.58
C TYR A 35 -0.14 5.63 6.74
N PRO A 36 0.83 4.69 6.75
CA PRO A 36 2.11 4.88 6.10
C PRO A 36 2.04 4.53 4.60
N ILE A 37 1.24 5.30 3.83
CA ILE A 37 0.94 4.98 2.42
C ILE A 37 2.20 4.82 1.57
N LYS A 38 3.15 5.76 1.66
CA LYS A 38 4.38 5.72 0.85
C LYS A 38 5.24 4.50 1.19
N ASP A 39 5.40 4.18 2.48
CA ASP A 39 6.18 3.03 2.92
C ASP A 39 5.53 1.72 2.50
N ASN A 40 4.20 1.63 2.63
CA ASN A 40 3.44 0.46 2.21
C ASN A 40 3.59 0.21 0.70
N LEU A 41 3.34 1.21 -0.14
CA LEU A 41 3.47 1.08 -1.60
C LEU A 41 4.91 0.75 -2.01
N HIS A 42 5.90 1.40 -1.39
CA HIS A 42 7.32 1.11 -1.61
C HIS A 42 7.69 -0.34 -1.24
N GLN A 43 7.17 -0.87 -0.13
CA GLN A 43 7.40 -2.26 0.26
C GLN A 43 6.71 -3.25 -0.67
N TRP A 44 5.45 -3.01 -1.01
CA TRP A 44 4.63 -3.92 -1.82
C TRP A 44 5.15 -4.10 -3.24
N LEU A 45 5.62 -3.02 -3.88
CA LEU A 45 6.28 -3.08 -5.18
C LEU A 45 7.58 -3.88 -5.17
N ARG A 46 8.15 -4.15 -3.98
CA ARG A 46 9.42 -4.86 -3.82
C ARG A 46 9.25 -6.27 -3.26
N LEU A 47 8.02 -6.74 -3.07
CA LEU A 47 7.77 -8.08 -2.56
C LEU A 47 8.13 -9.14 -3.62
N PRO A 48 8.77 -10.25 -3.19
CA PRO A 48 9.08 -11.35 -4.09
C PRO A 48 7.79 -12.02 -4.59
N GLY A 49 7.81 -12.50 -5.84
CA GLY A 49 6.69 -13.26 -6.43
C GLY A 49 5.51 -12.41 -6.94
N ILE A 50 5.62 -11.09 -6.89
CA ILE A 50 4.61 -10.18 -7.46
C ILE A 50 4.71 -10.12 -9.00
N PHE A 51 5.92 -9.92 -9.51
CA PHE A 51 6.20 -9.72 -10.93
C PHE A 51 6.81 -10.96 -11.57
N LYS A 52 6.62 -11.11 -12.90
CA LYS A 52 6.91 -12.35 -13.62
C LYS A 52 8.32 -12.41 -14.19
N ASP A 53 8.93 -11.25 -14.44
CA ASP A 53 10.23 -11.15 -15.08
C ASP A 53 11.09 -10.03 -14.46
N GLY A 54 12.39 -10.06 -14.80
CA GLY A 54 13.37 -9.14 -14.24
C GLY A 54 13.18 -7.68 -14.67
N VAL A 55 12.58 -7.42 -15.84
CA VAL A 55 12.33 -6.06 -16.32
C VAL A 55 11.27 -5.40 -15.45
N GLN A 56 10.14 -6.09 -15.23
CA GLN A 56 9.09 -5.63 -14.33
C GLN A 56 9.59 -5.41 -12.91
N ILE A 57 10.50 -6.26 -12.41
CA ILE A 57 11.08 -6.11 -11.07
C ILE A 57 11.92 -4.83 -10.98
N VAL A 58 12.74 -4.54 -11.99
CA VAL A 58 13.58 -3.32 -12.02
C VAL A 58 12.68 -2.09 -12.07
N ASP A 59 11.72 -2.05 -13.00
CA ASP A 59 10.80 -0.92 -13.14
C ASP A 59 9.98 -0.70 -11.86
N ALA A 60 9.50 -1.78 -11.23
CA ALA A 60 8.77 -1.69 -9.97
C ALA A 60 9.66 -1.18 -8.82
N CYS A 61 10.94 -1.57 -8.79
CA CYS A 61 11.89 -1.05 -7.80
C CYS A 61 12.18 0.44 -8.01
N ASP A 62 12.23 0.91 -9.25
CA ASP A 62 12.44 2.32 -9.54
C ASP A 62 11.20 3.14 -9.22
N LEU A 63 10.01 2.66 -9.58
CA LEU A 63 8.74 3.24 -9.14
C LEU A 63 8.62 3.29 -7.61
N ALA A 64 9.05 2.25 -6.91
CA ALA A 64 9.05 2.22 -5.45
C ALA A 64 9.91 3.34 -4.83
N LYS A 65 11.07 3.63 -5.42
CA LYS A 65 11.94 4.75 -4.98
C LYS A 65 11.27 6.09 -5.27
N GLN A 66 10.70 6.26 -6.46
CA GLN A 66 9.97 7.47 -6.82
C GLN A 66 8.83 7.76 -5.84
N ILE A 67 8.03 6.75 -5.48
CA ILE A 67 6.93 6.91 -4.51
C ILE A 67 7.47 7.30 -3.13
N ARG A 68 8.54 6.68 -2.65
CA ARG A 68 9.16 7.05 -1.36
C ARG A 68 9.56 8.53 -1.33
N ASP A 69 10.19 8.97 -2.41
CA ASP A 69 10.79 10.30 -2.55
C ASP A 69 9.79 11.38 -2.99
N ALA A 70 8.57 10.98 -3.39
CA ALA A 70 7.49 11.89 -3.78
C ALA A 70 6.97 12.74 -2.62
N GLY A 71 6.34 13.86 -2.97
CA GLY A 71 5.61 14.73 -2.05
C GLY A 71 4.27 14.14 -1.64
N ASP A 72 3.26 15.00 -1.53
CA ASP A 72 1.88 14.59 -1.23
C ASP A 72 1.13 14.06 -2.46
N ASP A 73 1.73 14.12 -3.64
CA ASP A 73 1.20 13.48 -4.83
C ASP A 73 2.31 12.93 -5.74
N ILE A 74 1.90 12.05 -6.64
CA ILE A 74 2.74 11.53 -7.73
C ILE A 74 1.91 11.40 -9.00
N VAL A 75 2.54 11.64 -10.15
CA VAL A 75 1.93 11.43 -11.46
C VAL A 75 2.64 10.27 -12.13
N LEU A 76 1.90 9.19 -12.36
CA LEU A 76 2.40 7.97 -12.98
C LEU A 76 1.93 7.87 -14.42
N ASP A 77 2.73 7.25 -15.27
CA ASP A 77 2.27 6.85 -16.59
C ASP A 77 1.47 5.53 -16.56
N GLU A 78 1.00 5.11 -17.73
CA GLU A 78 0.19 3.89 -17.86
C GLU A 78 0.94 2.60 -17.46
N HIS A 79 2.25 2.54 -17.71
CA HIS A 79 3.08 1.38 -17.36
C HIS A 79 3.31 1.32 -15.84
N GLU A 80 3.72 2.43 -15.24
CA GLU A 80 3.92 2.57 -13.80
C GLU A 80 2.63 2.28 -13.03
N MET A 81 1.51 2.81 -13.51
CA MET A 81 0.19 2.51 -12.94
C MET A 81 -0.18 1.03 -13.07
N GLY A 82 0.21 0.39 -14.17
CA GLY A 82 0.04 -1.04 -14.39
C GLY A 82 0.84 -1.89 -13.39
N LEU A 83 2.09 -1.51 -13.10
CA LEU A 83 2.92 -2.18 -12.10
C LEU A 83 2.30 -2.07 -10.70
N LEU A 84 1.85 -0.87 -10.32
CA LEU A 84 1.25 -0.63 -9.01
C LEU A 84 -0.04 -1.43 -8.82
N LYS A 85 -0.93 -1.41 -9.81
CA LYS A 85 -2.17 -2.21 -9.79
C LYS A 85 -1.87 -3.71 -9.76
N THR A 86 -0.81 -4.16 -10.43
CA THR A 86 -0.39 -5.58 -10.39
C THR A 86 0.00 -6.00 -8.98
N ALA A 87 0.83 -5.20 -8.30
CA ALA A 87 1.22 -5.47 -6.91
C ALA A 87 0.01 -5.51 -5.97
N MET A 88 -0.87 -4.50 -6.05
CA MET A 88 -2.05 -4.45 -5.19
C MET A 88 -3.03 -5.58 -5.47
N ASN A 89 -3.31 -5.90 -6.74
CA ASN A 89 -4.19 -7.02 -7.08
C ASN A 89 -3.66 -8.35 -6.53
N LYS A 90 -2.33 -8.56 -6.56
CA LYS A 90 -1.73 -9.77 -5.99
C LYS A 90 -1.91 -9.86 -4.49
N LEU A 91 -1.74 -8.76 -3.77
CA LEU A 91 -1.91 -8.70 -2.32
C LEU A 91 -3.38 -8.78 -1.89
N ILE A 92 -4.30 -8.20 -2.65
CA ILE A 92 -5.75 -8.31 -2.43
C ILE A 92 -6.21 -9.76 -2.62
N ALA A 93 -5.68 -10.44 -3.63
CA ALA A 93 -6.02 -11.83 -3.94
C ALA A 93 -5.25 -12.85 -3.08
N GLN A 94 -4.33 -12.43 -2.22
CA GLN A 94 -3.56 -13.34 -1.39
C GLN A 94 -4.46 -13.96 -0.32
N GLU A 95 -4.45 -15.28 -0.21
CA GLU A 95 -5.15 -15.95 0.88
C GLU A 95 -4.44 -15.67 2.21
N PRO A 96 -5.19 -15.36 3.28
CA PRO A 96 -4.60 -15.24 4.61
C PRO A 96 -3.95 -16.56 5.03
N ASP A 97 -2.66 -16.51 5.37
CA ASP A 97 -1.93 -17.67 5.90
C ASP A 97 -1.29 -17.30 7.25
N PRO A 98 -1.87 -17.78 8.37
CA PRO A 98 -1.34 -17.52 9.71
C PRO A 98 0.08 -18.05 9.94
N ARG A 99 0.56 -19.03 9.16
CA ARG A 99 1.89 -19.63 9.35
C ARG A 99 3.00 -18.72 8.85
N THR A 100 2.73 -18.01 7.76
CA THR A 100 3.65 -17.05 7.14
C THR A 100 3.37 -15.62 7.60
N GLY A 101 2.29 -15.40 8.33
CA GLY A 101 1.81 -14.07 8.70
C GLY A 101 1.23 -13.30 7.52
N ALA A 102 0.99 -13.98 6.39
CA ALA A 102 0.40 -13.37 5.21
C ALA A 102 -1.04 -12.96 5.51
N GLN A 103 -1.33 -11.68 5.29
CA GLN A 103 -2.69 -11.13 5.36
C GLN A 103 -3.05 -10.56 3.99
N ALA A 104 -4.27 -10.82 3.55
CA ALA A 104 -4.82 -10.20 2.36
C ALA A 104 -4.86 -8.67 2.54
N LEU A 105 -4.50 -7.93 1.50
CA LEU A 105 -4.66 -6.48 1.51
C LEU A 105 -6.15 -6.12 1.43
N GLY A 106 -6.68 -5.52 2.49
CA GLY A 106 -8.09 -5.14 2.55
C GLY A 106 -8.53 -4.64 3.91
N GLY A 107 -9.83 -4.57 4.12
CA GLY A 107 -10.42 -4.07 5.36
C GLY A 107 -10.28 -2.56 5.55
N THR A 108 -10.81 -2.07 6.67
CA THR A 108 -10.95 -0.63 6.95
C THR A 108 -9.60 0.11 7.02
N ILE A 109 -8.52 -0.59 7.35
CA ILE A 109 -7.18 -0.02 7.46
C ILE A 109 -6.62 0.36 6.08
N HIS A 110 -6.86 -0.47 5.07
CA HIS A 110 -6.28 -0.29 3.72
C HIS A 110 -7.25 0.30 2.70
N GLU A 111 -8.52 0.48 3.06
CA GLU A 111 -9.59 0.90 2.14
C GLU A 111 -9.24 2.19 1.38
N GLU A 112 -8.84 3.24 2.10
CA GLU A 112 -8.53 4.53 1.49
C GLU A 112 -7.32 4.44 0.54
N CYS A 113 -6.28 3.69 0.92
CA CYS A 113 -5.14 3.41 0.05
C CYS A 113 -5.59 2.75 -1.26
N ILE A 114 -6.41 1.71 -1.17
CA ILE A 114 -6.95 0.99 -2.34
C ILE A 114 -7.75 1.95 -3.22
N ARG A 115 -8.61 2.79 -2.63
CA ARG A 115 -9.42 3.76 -3.36
C ARG A 115 -8.55 4.77 -4.11
N ARG A 116 -7.55 5.36 -3.46
CA ARG A 116 -6.65 6.35 -4.08
C ARG A 116 -5.89 5.79 -5.28
N ILE A 117 -5.49 4.52 -5.24
CA ILE A 117 -4.84 3.88 -6.39
C ILE A 117 -5.85 3.51 -7.47
N PHE A 118 -6.90 2.77 -7.15
CA PHE A 118 -7.82 2.25 -8.18
C PHE A 118 -8.74 3.31 -8.79
N LYS A 119 -8.94 4.44 -8.10
CA LYS A 119 -9.69 5.60 -8.58
C LYS A 119 -8.78 6.82 -8.87
N ALA A 120 -7.49 6.60 -9.11
CA ALA A 120 -6.57 7.66 -9.49
C ALA A 120 -7.09 8.47 -10.68
N GLU A 121 -6.95 9.79 -10.61
CA GLU A 121 -7.47 10.73 -11.61
C GLU A 121 -6.60 10.66 -12.87
N GLU A 122 -7.23 10.47 -14.04
CA GLU A 122 -6.53 10.60 -15.33
C GLU A 122 -6.24 12.08 -15.58
N VAL A 123 -4.95 12.41 -15.75
CA VAL A 123 -4.47 13.77 -16.00
C VAL A 123 -3.79 13.82 -17.37
N SER A 124 -3.96 14.94 -18.07
CA SER A 124 -3.39 15.24 -19.40
C SER A 124 -1.94 15.67 -19.33
#